data_AF-A0A2V2RQA5-F1
#
_entry.id   AF-A0A2V2RQA5-F1
#
_cell.length_a   1.000
_cell.length_b   1.000
_cell.length_c   1.000
_cell.angle_alpha   90.00
_cell.angle_beta   90.00
_cell.angle_gamma   90.00
#
_symmetry.space_group_name_H-M   'P 1'
#
loop_
_entity.id
_entity.type
_entity.pdbx_description
1 polymer ?
#
loop_
_entity_poly.entity_id
_entity_poly.type
_entity_poly.pdbx_seq_one_letter_code
_entity_poly.pdbx_strand_id
1 'polypeptide(L)'
;MPIAALIIVTPWLLRNLNAIGMLGSPETGRMFFFTDHNDHYAYGRNFTWHTMLAAQTPMQIIGKRLFELAAAFKVMIESLDVVLPVAVTGGLILLILSARSDARDRSRLLVLSSPVVLILALLIAYPILIPYKSQAGSFKKAYISVLPLIVPIGAYAFERAMSDIRIRVGAMVLVVALAGANAIDAERHEITADRDYLDYMNKMLAVERTLPDTNGDGKVILMVQDPYIMRYLGIQSIMFPDENRDKVIQIARRYEVDYLLMPPNRPALDPLLTGEVVDPRYVRVATVPGTNLVFYKIGN
;
A
#
# COMPACT_ATOMS: atom_id res chain seq x y z
N MET A 1 7.74 16.75 17.40
CA MET A 1 7.27 15.76 16.41
C MET A 1 6.66 16.41 15.16
N PRO A 2 5.57 17.22 15.22
CA PRO A 2 4.92 17.72 14.00
C PRO A 2 5.80 18.69 13.17
N ILE A 3 6.58 19.55 13.82
CA ILE A 3 7.46 20.51 13.12
C ILE A 3 8.60 19.80 12.37
N ALA A 4 9.24 18.80 13.00
CA ALA A 4 10.30 18.03 12.35
C ALA A 4 9.78 17.26 11.13
N ALA A 5 8.62 16.62 11.26
CA ALA A 5 7.96 15.94 10.14
C ALA A 5 7.62 16.93 9.00
N LEU A 6 7.08 18.10 9.34
CA LEU A 6 6.80 19.15 8.36
C LEU A 6 8.07 19.61 7.65
N ILE A 7 9.17 19.87 8.36
CA ILE A 7 10.46 20.25 7.76
C ILE A 7 10.94 19.18 6.78
N ILE A 8 10.87 17.90 7.16
CA ILE A 8 11.30 16.77 6.32
C ILE A 8 10.44 16.65 5.05
N VAL A 9 9.13 16.85 5.18
CA VAL A 9 8.17 16.67 4.06
C VAL A 9 8.07 17.93 3.18
N THR A 10 8.47 19.10 3.68
CA THR A 10 8.37 20.39 2.96
C THR A 10 9.03 20.39 1.57
N PRO A 11 10.26 19.88 1.36
CA PRO A 11 10.86 19.85 0.02
C PRO A 11 10.01 19.10 -1.01
N TRP A 12 9.38 18.00 -0.59
CA TRP A 12 8.49 17.22 -1.46
C TRP A 12 7.18 17.97 -1.75
N LEU A 13 6.59 18.63 -0.76
CA LEU A 13 5.39 19.46 -0.95
C LEU A 13 5.65 20.63 -1.88
N LEU A 14 6.79 21.32 -1.72
CA LEU A 14 7.21 22.41 -2.60
C LEU A 14 7.46 21.92 -4.02
N ARG A 15 8.10 20.75 -4.19
CA ARG A 15 8.25 20.11 -5.50
C ARG A 15 6.90 19.86 -6.16
N ASN A 16 5.93 19.31 -5.44
CA ASN A 16 4.61 19.05 -5.98
C ASN A 16 3.90 20.36 -6.35
N LEU A 17 3.97 21.38 -5.50
CA LEU A 17 3.39 22.69 -5.79
C LEU A 17 3.97 23.28 -7.08
N ASN A 18 5.28 23.17 -7.28
CA ASN A 18 5.95 23.68 -8.48
C ASN A 18 5.66 22.82 -9.73
N ALA A 19 5.56 21.50 -9.60
CA ALA A 19 5.43 20.58 -10.73
C ALA A 19 3.99 20.40 -11.21
N ILE A 20 3.03 20.38 -10.28
CA ILE A 20 1.61 20.07 -10.56
C ILE A 20 0.63 21.09 -9.98
N GLY A 21 1.11 22.19 -9.37
CA GLY A 21 0.26 23.24 -8.82
C GLY A 21 -0.48 22.85 -7.54
N MET A 22 -0.13 21.72 -6.91
CA MET A 22 -0.83 21.16 -5.75
C MET A 22 0.16 20.56 -4.76
N LEU A 23 -0.14 20.60 -3.44
CA LEU A 23 0.73 20.02 -2.41
C LEU A 23 0.75 18.48 -2.44
N GLY A 24 -0.36 17.88 -2.85
CA GLY A 24 -0.51 16.43 -3.03
C GLY A 24 -1.00 16.09 -4.43
N SER A 25 -1.23 14.81 -4.71
CA SER A 25 -1.84 14.41 -5.97
C SER A 25 -3.29 14.91 -6.06
N PRO A 26 -3.81 15.23 -7.25
CA PRO A 26 -5.21 15.64 -7.43
C PRO A 26 -6.22 14.66 -6.80
N GLU A 27 -5.89 13.38 -6.81
CA GLU A 27 -6.70 12.31 -6.22
C GLU A 27 -6.81 12.39 -4.70
N THR A 28 -5.80 12.94 -4.00
CA THR A 28 -5.73 12.95 -2.53
C THR A 28 -6.96 13.61 -1.91
N GLY A 29 -7.48 14.67 -2.54
CA GLY A 29 -8.68 15.36 -2.07
C GLY A 29 -9.99 14.59 -2.28
N ARG A 30 -9.96 13.47 -3.01
CA ARG A 30 -11.14 12.74 -3.48
C ARG A 30 -11.18 11.26 -3.07
N MET A 31 -10.07 10.73 -2.53
CA MET A 31 -9.95 9.32 -2.11
C MET A 31 -11.04 8.84 -1.15
N PHE A 32 -11.67 9.76 -0.39
CA PHE A 32 -12.78 9.44 0.49
C PHE A 32 -14.00 8.86 -0.25
N PHE A 33 -14.19 9.26 -1.51
CA PHE A 33 -15.32 8.88 -2.35
C PHE A 33 -15.01 7.72 -3.30
N PHE A 34 -13.86 7.05 -3.13
CA PHE A 34 -13.55 5.86 -3.92
C PHE A 34 -14.48 4.71 -3.53
N THR A 35 -14.73 3.84 -4.51
CA THR A 35 -15.58 2.65 -4.39
C THR A 35 -14.84 1.36 -4.75
N ASP A 36 -13.67 1.49 -5.36
CA ASP A 36 -12.75 0.41 -5.67
C ASP A 36 -11.28 0.85 -5.41
N HIS A 37 -10.37 -0.11 -5.26
CA HIS A 37 -8.94 0.17 -5.15
C HIS A 37 -8.38 0.80 -6.44
N ASN A 38 -8.85 0.34 -7.60
CA ASN A 38 -8.40 0.76 -8.92
C ASN A 38 -8.87 2.18 -9.29
N ASP A 39 -9.80 2.78 -8.53
CA ASP A 39 -10.24 4.17 -8.72
C ASP A 39 -9.07 5.17 -8.66
N HIS A 40 -7.97 4.81 -8.01
CA HIS A 40 -6.74 5.61 -8.02
C HIS A 40 -6.10 5.75 -9.41
N TYR A 41 -6.45 4.86 -10.34
CA TYR A 41 -5.92 4.80 -11.70
C TYR A 41 -6.93 5.29 -12.72
N ALA A 42 -8.03 5.88 -12.27
CA ALA A 42 -9.04 6.45 -13.13
C ALA A 42 -8.63 7.83 -13.65
N TYR A 43 -8.81 8.05 -14.95
CA TYR A 43 -8.59 9.27 -15.69
C TYR A 43 -9.94 9.93 -16.00
N GLY A 44 -10.17 11.10 -15.40
CA GLY A 44 -11.34 11.93 -15.71
C GLY A 44 -12.64 11.47 -15.04
N ARG A 45 -12.60 10.48 -14.14
CA ARG A 45 -13.72 10.22 -13.23
C ARG A 45 -13.87 11.35 -12.22
N ASN A 46 -15.11 11.67 -11.87
CA ASN A 46 -15.41 12.62 -10.80
C ASN A 46 -15.86 11.85 -9.56
N PHE A 47 -15.07 11.93 -8.50
CA PHE A 47 -15.31 11.22 -7.25
C PHE A 47 -15.98 12.16 -6.25
N THR A 48 -17.27 11.94 -6.03
CA THR A 48 -18.13 12.75 -5.17
C THR A 48 -19.01 11.85 -4.31
N TRP A 49 -19.66 12.43 -3.31
CA TRP A 49 -20.69 11.73 -2.53
C TRP A 49 -21.80 11.15 -3.42
N HIS A 50 -22.24 11.89 -4.44
CA HIS A 50 -23.28 11.43 -5.35
C HIS A 50 -22.82 10.23 -6.17
N THR A 51 -21.61 10.25 -6.75
CA THR A 51 -21.12 9.13 -7.56
C THR A 51 -20.88 7.89 -6.72
N MET A 52 -20.43 8.05 -5.46
CA MET A 52 -20.31 6.94 -4.52
C MET A 52 -21.67 6.31 -4.19
N LEU A 53 -22.70 7.11 -3.90
CA LEU A 53 -24.06 6.59 -3.63
C LEU A 53 -24.74 5.99 -4.87
N ALA A 54 -24.36 6.42 -6.06
CA ALA A 54 -24.85 5.82 -7.30
C ALA A 54 -24.23 4.42 -7.53
N ALA A 55 -22.98 4.22 -7.12
CA ALA A 55 -22.27 2.96 -7.27
C ALA A 55 -22.52 1.98 -6.11
N GLN A 56 -22.80 2.49 -4.89
CA GLN A 56 -22.91 1.69 -3.68
C GLN A 56 -24.06 2.15 -2.79
N THR A 57 -24.74 1.18 -2.17
CA THR A 57 -25.74 1.45 -1.14
C THR A 57 -25.07 1.94 0.15
N PRO A 58 -25.79 2.70 1.01
CA PRO A 58 -25.29 3.10 2.33
C PRO A 58 -24.81 1.91 3.18
N MET A 59 -25.46 0.75 3.06
CA MET A 59 -25.06 -0.45 3.80
C MET A 59 -23.73 -1.02 3.32
N GLN A 60 -23.46 -1.03 2.01
CA GLN A 60 -22.16 -1.43 1.47
C GLN A 60 -21.04 -0.47 1.92
N ILE A 61 -21.33 0.83 1.93
CA ILE A 61 -20.41 1.90 2.37
C ILE A 61 -20.02 1.72 3.85
N ILE A 62 -21.00 1.47 4.73
CA ILE A 62 -20.79 1.22 6.16
C ILE A 62 -20.08 -0.12 6.35
N GLY A 63 -20.58 -1.18 5.71
CA GLY A 63 -20.03 -2.53 5.80
C GLY A 63 -18.56 -2.58 5.41
N LYS A 64 -18.17 -1.84 4.35
CA LYS A 64 -16.77 -1.75 3.94
C LYS A 64 -15.88 -1.11 5.01
N ARG A 65 -16.33 -0.02 5.64
CA ARG A 65 -15.55 0.66 6.69
C ARG A 65 -15.38 -0.22 7.93
N LEU A 66 -16.44 -0.94 8.32
CA LEU A 66 -16.38 -1.90 9.42
C LEU A 66 -15.44 -3.07 9.11
N PHE A 67 -15.49 -3.58 7.87
CA PHE A 67 -14.58 -4.62 7.41
C PHE A 67 -13.11 -4.16 7.46
N GLU A 68 -12.81 -2.98 6.89
CA GLU A 68 -11.44 -2.44 6.91
C GLU A 68 -10.97 -2.10 8.34
N LEU A 69 -11.89 -1.71 9.23
CA LEU A 69 -11.56 -1.46 10.63
C LEU A 69 -11.19 -2.78 11.35
N ALA A 70 -11.96 -3.84 11.13
CA ALA A 70 -11.65 -5.17 11.64
C ALA A 70 -10.32 -5.70 11.07
N ALA A 71 -10.08 -5.50 9.77
CA ALA A 71 -8.83 -5.85 9.12
C ALA A 71 -7.64 -5.06 9.70
N ALA A 72 -7.82 -3.77 10.00
CA ALA A 72 -6.79 -2.96 10.65
C ALA A 72 -6.47 -3.47 12.07
N PHE A 73 -7.47 -3.83 12.88
CA PHE A 73 -7.22 -4.46 14.19
C PHE A 73 -6.47 -5.78 14.05
N LYS A 74 -6.85 -6.62 13.08
CA LYS A 74 -6.14 -7.85 12.77
C LYS A 74 -4.67 -7.56 12.43
N VAL A 75 -4.39 -6.59 11.55
CA VAL A 75 -3.03 -6.16 11.21
C VAL A 75 -2.27 -5.67 12.44
N MET A 76 -2.90 -4.92 13.34
CA MET A 76 -2.24 -4.44 14.56
C MET A 76 -1.80 -5.58 15.48
N ILE A 77 -2.64 -6.62 15.60
CA ILE A 77 -2.35 -7.82 16.38
C ILE A 77 -1.24 -8.62 15.70
N GLU A 78 -1.40 -8.95 14.42
CA GLU A 78 -0.43 -9.77 13.68
C GLU A 78 0.95 -9.12 13.58
N SER A 79 1.02 -7.80 13.43
CA SER A 79 2.31 -7.08 13.33
C SER A 79 3.05 -6.99 14.68
N LEU A 80 2.35 -7.17 15.79
CA LEU A 80 2.94 -7.25 17.13
C LEU A 80 3.25 -8.70 17.53
N ASP A 81 2.99 -9.67 16.65
CA ASP A 81 3.26 -11.09 16.89
C ASP A 81 2.45 -11.64 18.10
N VAL A 82 2.89 -12.71 18.77
CA VAL A 82 2.08 -13.42 19.78
C VAL A 82 1.93 -12.65 21.09
N VAL A 83 3.03 -12.17 21.68
CA VAL A 83 3.05 -11.68 23.07
C VAL A 83 2.82 -10.17 23.18
N LEU A 84 3.35 -9.40 22.24
CA LEU A 84 3.30 -7.93 22.33
C LEU A 84 1.89 -7.33 22.18
N PRO A 85 0.90 -7.89 21.44
CA PRO A 85 -0.43 -7.29 21.39
C PRO A 85 -1.08 -7.25 22.77
N VAL A 86 -0.92 -8.35 23.54
CA VAL A 86 -1.43 -8.46 24.91
C VAL A 86 -0.68 -7.51 25.83
N ALA A 87 0.65 -7.48 25.75
CA ALA A 87 1.47 -6.62 26.59
C ALA A 87 1.19 -5.12 26.31
N VAL A 88 1.13 -4.70 25.06
CA VAL A 88 0.88 -3.30 24.67
C VAL A 88 -0.54 -2.89 25.03
N THR A 89 -1.54 -3.71 24.73
CA THR A 89 -2.94 -3.40 25.06
C THR A 89 -3.18 -3.36 26.56
N GLY A 90 -2.73 -4.41 27.28
CA GLY A 90 -2.82 -4.48 28.74
C GLY A 90 -2.03 -3.36 29.42
N GLY A 91 -0.83 -3.06 28.92
CA GLY A 91 0.00 -1.95 29.39
C GLY A 91 -0.68 -0.60 29.22
N LEU A 92 -1.34 -0.36 28.08
CA LEU A 92 -2.07 0.88 27.85
C LEU A 92 -3.24 1.02 28.82
N ILE A 93 -4.02 -0.05 29.01
CA ILE A 93 -5.14 -0.08 29.97
C ILE A 93 -4.63 0.19 31.39
N LEU A 94 -3.59 -0.53 31.82
CA LEU A 94 -2.98 -0.33 33.14
C LEU A 94 -2.48 1.10 33.30
N LEU A 95 -1.82 1.66 32.29
CA LEU A 95 -1.30 3.02 32.32
C LEU A 95 -2.42 4.06 32.43
N ILE A 96 -3.52 3.89 31.70
CA ILE A 96 -4.69 4.77 31.78
C ILE A 96 -5.35 4.71 33.17
N LEU A 97 -5.49 3.51 33.73
CA LEU A 97 -6.11 3.33 35.05
C LEU A 97 -5.23 3.89 36.17
N SER A 98 -3.92 3.61 36.13
CA SER A 98 -2.94 4.09 37.12
C SER A 98 -2.67 5.60 37.03
N ALA A 99 -2.73 6.20 35.84
CA ALA A 99 -2.59 7.65 35.65
C ALA A 99 -3.65 8.48 36.38
N ARG A 100 -4.75 7.87 36.84
CA ARG A 100 -5.78 8.55 37.65
C ARG A 100 -5.32 8.79 39.10
N SER A 101 -4.43 7.94 39.62
CA SER A 101 -3.98 7.98 41.01
C SER A 101 -2.48 8.29 41.17
N ASP A 102 -1.66 8.08 40.14
CA ASP A 102 -0.21 8.32 40.16
C ASP A 102 0.21 9.40 39.15
N ALA A 103 0.81 10.48 39.64
CA ALA A 103 1.32 11.58 38.82
C ALA A 103 2.47 11.18 37.88
N ARG A 104 3.25 10.15 38.24
CA ARG A 104 4.33 9.62 37.38
C ARG A 104 3.75 8.91 36.17
N ASP A 105 2.73 8.08 36.37
CA ASP A 105 2.06 7.38 35.27
C ASP A 105 1.23 8.32 34.41
N ARG A 106 0.67 9.38 35.01
CA ARG A 106 0.08 10.49 34.23
C ARG A 106 1.09 11.14 33.30
N SER A 107 2.31 11.38 33.78
CA SER A 107 3.38 11.97 32.96
C SER A 107 3.82 11.02 31.84
N ARG A 108 3.96 9.72 32.12
CA ARG A 108 4.24 8.69 31.13
C ARG A 108 3.15 8.61 30.06
N LEU A 109 1.88 8.65 30.46
CA LEU A 109 0.74 8.67 29.55
C LEU A 109 0.74 9.91 28.65
N LEU A 110 1.09 11.09 29.19
CA LEU A 110 1.19 12.31 28.40
C LEU A 110 2.29 12.21 27.33
N VAL A 111 3.45 11.65 27.66
CA VAL A 111 4.54 11.42 26.68
C VAL A 111 4.08 10.44 25.59
N LEU A 112 3.42 9.35 25.99
CA LEU A 112 2.91 8.32 25.08
C LEU A 112 1.61 8.70 24.36
N SER A 113 0.99 9.82 24.72
CA SER A 113 -0.25 10.28 24.08
C SER A 113 -0.03 10.57 22.60
N SER A 114 1.13 11.09 22.21
CA SER A 114 1.43 11.41 20.80
C SER A 114 1.39 10.18 19.88
N PRO A 115 2.12 9.07 20.15
CA PRO A 115 2.03 7.88 19.31
C PRO A 115 0.65 7.20 19.39
N VAL A 116 -0.03 7.24 20.55
CA VAL A 116 -1.40 6.70 20.67
C VAL A 116 -2.39 7.50 19.82
N VAL A 117 -2.36 8.83 19.88
CA VAL A 117 -3.18 9.72 19.05
C VAL A 117 -2.85 9.51 17.58
N LEU A 118 -1.58 9.33 17.22
CA LEU A 118 -1.19 9.02 15.85
C LEU A 118 -1.81 7.70 15.38
N ILE A 119 -1.73 6.61 16.17
CA ILE A 119 -2.36 5.33 15.82
C ILE A 119 -3.88 5.48 15.67
N LEU A 120 -4.54 6.21 16.58
CA LEU A 120 -5.97 6.48 16.47
C LEU A 120 -6.30 7.28 15.21
N ALA A 121 -5.49 8.29 14.87
CA ALA A 121 -5.64 9.05 13.64
C ALA A 121 -5.46 8.14 12.40
N LEU A 122 -4.51 7.21 12.42
CA LEU A 122 -4.30 6.23 11.34
C LEU A 122 -5.45 5.24 11.21
N LEU A 123 -6.01 4.77 12.34
CA LEU A 123 -7.18 3.89 12.40
C LEU A 123 -8.47 4.57 11.89
N ILE A 124 -8.58 5.88 12.07
CA ILE A 124 -9.70 6.65 11.52
C ILE A 124 -9.43 6.92 10.03
N ALA A 125 -8.24 7.43 9.70
CA ALA A 125 -7.90 7.83 8.34
C ALA A 125 -8.03 6.65 7.37
N TYR A 126 -7.32 5.54 7.59
CA TYR A 126 -7.25 4.47 6.60
C TYR A 126 -8.53 3.62 6.53
N PRO A 127 -8.99 2.97 7.61
CA PRO A 127 -10.23 2.22 7.60
C PRO A 127 -11.52 3.00 7.33
N ILE A 128 -11.65 4.22 7.87
CA ILE A 128 -12.94 4.94 7.87
C ILE A 128 -13.00 5.98 6.75
N LEU A 129 -11.96 6.80 6.62
CA LEU A 129 -11.96 7.89 5.64
C LEU A 129 -11.56 7.38 4.25
N ILE A 130 -10.52 6.55 4.13
CA ILE A 130 -10.01 6.07 2.84
C ILE A 130 -9.90 4.53 2.77
N PRO A 131 -11.00 3.77 2.99
CA PRO A 131 -10.99 2.31 3.09
C PRO A 131 -10.39 1.58 1.87
N TYR A 132 -10.54 2.15 0.68
CA TYR A 132 -10.00 1.57 -0.56
C TYR A 132 -8.49 1.77 -0.71
N LYS A 133 -7.92 2.76 -0.01
CA LYS A 133 -6.47 2.94 0.12
C LYS A 133 -5.87 2.07 1.22
N SER A 134 -6.64 1.74 2.25
CA SER A 134 -6.23 0.79 3.30
C SER A 134 -5.85 -0.57 2.70
N GLN A 135 -6.63 -1.08 1.75
CA GLN A 135 -6.41 -2.36 1.04
C GLN A 135 -5.04 -2.47 0.36
N ALA A 136 -4.42 -1.35 -0.01
CA ALA A 136 -3.08 -1.31 -0.59
C ALA A 136 -1.95 -1.59 0.44
N GLY A 137 -2.31 -1.98 1.67
CA GLY A 137 -1.39 -2.13 2.79
C GLY A 137 -0.95 -0.80 3.43
N SER A 138 -1.60 0.32 3.08
CA SER A 138 -1.19 1.66 3.56
C SER A 138 -1.28 1.77 5.09
N PHE A 139 -2.33 1.20 5.69
CA PHE A 139 -2.45 1.14 7.15
C PHE A 139 -1.33 0.32 7.79
N LYS A 140 -1.04 -0.87 7.25
CA LYS A 140 0.06 -1.75 7.74
C LYS A 140 1.39 -0.99 7.74
N LYS A 141 1.74 -0.35 6.62
CA LYS A 141 2.98 0.44 6.49
C LYS A 141 3.04 1.57 7.51
N ALA A 142 1.95 2.33 7.66
CA ALA A 142 1.90 3.41 8.63
C ALA A 142 1.98 2.90 10.08
N TYR A 143 1.28 1.83 10.43
CA TYR A 143 1.28 1.26 11.77
C TYR A 143 2.66 0.70 12.17
N ILE A 144 3.31 -0.07 11.29
CA ILE A 144 4.66 -0.61 11.54
C ILE A 144 5.66 0.52 11.83
N SER A 145 5.54 1.67 11.16
CA SER A 145 6.42 2.82 11.43
C SER A 145 6.27 3.43 12.84
N VAL A 146 5.10 3.24 13.47
CA VAL A 146 4.81 3.74 14.82
C VAL A 146 5.09 2.69 15.89
N LEU A 147 5.23 1.41 15.51
CA LEU A 147 5.40 0.28 16.41
C LEU A 147 6.53 0.49 17.45
N PRO A 148 7.74 0.98 17.09
CA PRO A 148 8.80 1.22 18.07
C PRO A 148 8.41 2.21 19.18
N LEU A 149 7.48 3.14 18.90
CA LEU A 149 7.03 4.16 19.85
C LEU A 149 6.03 3.62 20.87
N ILE A 150 5.40 2.48 20.62
CA ILE A 150 4.42 1.85 21.52
C ILE A 150 4.96 0.64 22.28
N VAL A 151 6.08 0.07 21.86
CA VAL A 151 6.77 -1.02 22.61
C VAL A 151 7.01 -0.69 24.09
N PRO A 152 7.38 0.55 24.49
CA PRO A 152 7.52 0.91 25.91
C PRO A 152 6.26 0.67 26.75
N ILE A 153 5.07 0.73 26.14
CA ILE A 153 3.79 0.41 26.81
C ILE A 153 3.76 -1.07 27.19
N GLY A 154 4.23 -1.95 26.31
CA GLY A 154 4.38 -3.38 26.63
C GLY A 154 5.37 -3.61 27.77
N ALA A 155 6.51 -2.93 27.75
CA ALA A 155 7.49 -3.01 28.82
C ALA A 155 6.92 -2.57 30.19
N TYR A 156 6.08 -1.52 30.19
CA TYR A 156 5.34 -1.08 31.39
C TYR A 156 4.42 -2.17 31.94
N ALA A 157 3.74 -2.94 31.07
CA ALA A 157 2.92 -4.07 31.51
C ALA A 157 3.75 -5.13 32.25
N PHE A 158 4.92 -5.49 31.71
CA PHE A 158 5.84 -6.42 32.37
C PHE A 158 6.37 -5.87 33.70
N GLU A 159 6.68 -4.56 33.78
CA GLU A 159 7.11 -3.91 35.02
C GLU A 159 6.07 -4.02 36.13
N ARG A 160 4.78 -3.85 35.78
CA ARG A 160 3.67 -3.92 36.73
C ARG A 160 3.24 -5.35 37.08
N ALA A 161 3.28 -6.26 36.11
CA ALA A 161 2.83 -7.64 36.28
C ALA A 161 3.87 -8.53 36.98
N MET A 162 5.16 -8.23 36.84
CA MET A 162 6.25 -9.05 37.35
C MET A 162 7.12 -8.25 38.34
N SER A 163 6.99 -8.60 39.63
CA SER A 163 7.74 -7.96 40.73
C SER A 163 9.20 -8.40 40.79
N ASP A 164 9.49 -9.67 40.47
CA ASP A 164 10.87 -10.18 40.42
C ASP A 164 11.58 -9.73 39.14
N ILE A 165 12.67 -8.97 39.31
CA ILE A 165 13.50 -8.45 38.22
C ILE A 165 14.04 -9.56 37.32
N ARG A 166 14.41 -10.73 37.86
CA ARG A 166 15.00 -11.83 37.10
C ARG A 166 13.97 -12.45 36.17
N ILE A 167 12.76 -12.70 36.68
CA ILE A 167 11.64 -13.22 35.89
C ILE A 167 11.25 -12.19 34.81
N ARG A 168 11.17 -10.90 35.18
CA ARG A 168 10.85 -9.82 34.25
C ARG A 168 11.86 -9.71 33.11
N VAL A 169 13.15 -9.66 33.43
CA VAL A 169 14.22 -9.59 32.42
C VAL A 169 14.21 -10.85 31.57
N GLY A 170 14.07 -12.04 32.18
CA GLY A 170 13.95 -13.30 31.44
C GLY A 170 12.79 -13.30 30.44
N ALA A 171 11.61 -12.83 30.85
CA ALA A 171 10.43 -12.70 29.99
C ALA A 171 10.66 -11.70 28.85
N MET A 172 11.23 -10.53 29.15
CA MET A 172 11.54 -9.51 28.14
C MET A 172 12.56 -10.04 27.10
N VAL A 173 13.63 -10.70 27.56
CA VAL A 173 14.63 -11.32 26.67
C VAL A 173 13.98 -12.39 25.79
N LEU A 174 13.13 -13.24 26.36
CA LEU A 174 12.42 -14.26 25.60
C LEU A 174 11.50 -13.64 24.53
N VAL A 175 10.75 -12.59 24.87
CA VAL A 175 9.88 -11.88 23.91
C VAL A 175 10.71 -11.26 22.78
N VAL A 176 11.82 -10.61 23.10
CA VAL A 176 12.72 -10.04 22.08
C VAL A 176 13.32 -11.14 21.20
N ALA A 177 13.73 -12.27 21.78
CA ALA A 177 14.29 -13.39 21.03
C ALA A 177 13.26 -14.02 20.08
N LEU A 178 12.02 -14.22 20.54
CA LEU A 178 10.93 -14.76 19.72
C LEU A 178 10.53 -13.79 18.60
N ALA A 179 10.33 -12.51 18.92
CA ALA A 179 10.03 -11.49 17.92
C ALA A 179 11.16 -11.34 16.91
N GLY A 180 12.42 -11.44 17.35
CA GLY A 180 13.59 -11.43 16.47
C GLY A 180 13.64 -12.64 15.55
N ALA A 181 13.37 -13.85 16.05
CA ALA A 181 13.30 -15.06 15.23
C ALA A 181 12.19 -14.95 14.16
N ASN A 182 11.00 -14.51 14.56
CA ASN A 182 9.87 -14.33 13.65
C ASN A 182 10.14 -13.23 12.60
N ALA A 183 10.83 -12.14 12.98
CA ALA A 183 11.24 -11.11 12.04
C ALA A 183 12.26 -11.64 11.01
N ILE A 184 13.22 -12.48 11.43
CA ILE A 184 14.19 -13.11 10.52
C ILE A 184 13.48 -14.04 9.53
N ASP A 185 12.54 -14.85 9.99
CA ASP A 185 11.81 -15.77 9.12
C ASP A 185 10.86 -15.02 8.16
N ALA A 186 10.20 -13.96 8.63
CA ALA A 186 9.39 -13.08 7.77
C ALA A 186 10.25 -12.44 6.67
N GLU A 187 11.43 -11.91 7.01
CA GLU A 187 12.36 -11.29 6.07
C GLU A 187 12.89 -12.32 5.05
N ARG A 188 13.18 -13.55 5.47
CA ARG A 188 13.61 -14.62 4.55
C ARG A 188 12.54 -14.94 3.52
N HIS A 189 11.28 -14.97 3.95
CA HIS A 189 10.15 -15.17 3.04
C HIS A 189 10.02 -14.00 2.05
N GLU A 190 10.19 -12.76 2.53
CA GLU A 190 10.13 -11.56 1.69
C GLU A 190 11.29 -11.52 0.67
N ILE A 191 12.53 -11.80 1.09
CA ILE A 191 13.71 -11.90 0.21
C ILE A 191 13.50 -12.96 -0.89
N THR A 192 12.89 -14.09 -0.54
CA THR A 192 12.63 -15.16 -1.51
C THR A 192 11.59 -14.69 -2.55
N ALA A 193 10.50 -14.08 -2.10
CA ALA A 193 9.47 -13.54 -2.97
C ALA A 193 10.01 -12.42 -3.88
N ASP A 194 10.85 -11.53 -3.35
CA ASP A 194 11.49 -10.46 -4.11
C ASP A 194 12.44 -11.01 -5.17
N ARG A 195 13.22 -12.04 -4.84
CA ARG A 195 14.10 -12.71 -5.80
C ARG A 195 13.30 -13.34 -6.93
N ASP A 196 12.23 -14.05 -6.61
CA ASP A 196 11.35 -14.69 -7.59
C ASP A 196 10.69 -13.64 -8.50
N TYR A 197 10.26 -12.52 -7.92
CA TYR A 197 9.69 -11.40 -8.66
C TYR A 197 10.72 -10.72 -9.59
N LEU A 198 11.95 -10.52 -9.12
CA LEU A 198 13.03 -9.97 -9.94
C LEU A 198 13.42 -10.92 -11.09
N ASP A 199 13.50 -12.22 -10.84
CA ASP A 199 13.73 -13.21 -11.90
C ASP A 199 12.60 -13.18 -12.95
N TYR A 200 11.35 -13.14 -12.49
CA TYR A 200 10.17 -13.00 -13.32
C TYR A 200 10.20 -11.73 -14.18
N MET A 201 10.62 -10.60 -13.62
CA MET A 201 10.81 -9.34 -14.36
C MET A 201 12.01 -9.36 -15.32
N ASN A 202 13.11 -10.01 -14.96
CA ASN A 202 14.27 -10.16 -15.85
C ASN A 202 13.94 -11.00 -17.09
N LYS A 203 13.09 -12.04 -16.95
CA LYS A 203 12.56 -12.79 -18.11
C LYS A 203 11.75 -11.90 -19.04
N MET A 204 10.93 -11.01 -18.50
CA MET A 204 10.17 -10.03 -19.28
C MET A 204 11.10 -9.07 -20.03
N LEU A 205 12.10 -8.52 -19.33
CA LEU A 205 13.09 -7.61 -19.91
C LEU A 205 13.90 -8.29 -21.03
N ALA A 206 14.22 -9.58 -20.90
CA ALA A 206 14.92 -10.33 -21.94
C ALA A 206 14.10 -10.40 -23.25
N VAL A 207 12.78 -10.47 -23.17
CA VAL A 207 11.89 -10.45 -24.34
C VAL A 207 11.67 -9.03 -24.85
N GLU A 208 11.45 -8.06 -23.97
CA GLU A 208 11.28 -6.64 -24.33
C GLU A 208 12.43 -6.14 -25.21
N ARG A 209 13.68 -6.47 -24.86
CA ARG A 209 14.89 -6.09 -25.62
C ARG A 209 14.97 -6.65 -27.04
N THR A 210 14.15 -7.65 -27.36
CA THR A 210 14.05 -8.23 -28.70
C THR A 210 12.94 -7.60 -29.53
N LEU A 211 12.07 -6.80 -28.91
CA LEU A 211 10.97 -6.14 -29.58
C LEU A 211 11.48 -4.86 -30.26
N PRO A 212 11.04 -4.59 -31.51
CA PRO A 212 11.38 -3.35 -32.19
C PRO A 212 10.64 -2.16 -31.59
N ASP A 213 11.23 -0.97 -31.68
CA ASP A 213 10.48 0.27 -31.56
C ASP A 213 9.41 0.33 -32.67
N THR A 214 8.15 0.49 -32.28
CA THR A 214 7.01 0.37 -33.21
C THR A 214 6.60 1.70 -33.83
N ASN A 215 7.04 2.82 -33.26
CA ASN A 215 6.66 4.17 -33.64
C ASN A 215 7.84 4.99 -34.20
N GLY A 216 9.08 4.53 -34.02
CA GLY A 216 10.30 5.11 -34.57
C GLY A 216 10.86 6.30 -33.77
N ASP A 217 10.44 6.49 -32.52
CA ASP A 217 10.87 7.58 -31.65
C ASP A 217 12.20 7.30 -30.91
N GLY A 218 12.79 6.12 -31.12
CA GLY A 218 14.05 5.67 -30.57
C GLY A 218 13.97 5.10 -29.15
N LYS A 219 12.76 4.83 -28.63
CA LYS A 219 12.53 4.31 -27.27
C LYS A 219 11.35 3.35 -27.27
N VAL A 220 11.41 2.32 -26.43
CA VAL A 220 10.28 1.43 -26.21
C VAL A 220 9.53 1.88 -24.96
N ILE A 221 8.26 2.22 -25.11
CA ILE A 221 7.38 2.62 -24.02
C ILE A 221 6.35 1.53 -23.75
N LEU A 222 6.37 0.98 -22.53
CA LEU A 222 5.41 -0.04 -22.11
C LEU A 222 4.21 0.56 -21.37
N MET A 223 3.00 0.05 -21.61
CA MET A 223 1.87 0.20 -20.70
C MET A 223 1.76 -1.05 -19.82
N VAL A 224 1.87 -0.87 -18.51
CA VAL A 224 2.01 -1.96 -17.53
C VAL A 224 1.07 -1.77 -16.33
N GLN A 225 0.86 -2.82 -15.53
CA GLN A 225 0.09 -2.70 -14.28
C GLN A 225 0.84 -1.89 -13.22
N ASP A 226 2.16 -2.12 -13.08
CA ASP A 226 3.02 -1.43 -12.11
C ASP A 226 4.24 -0.80 -12.82
N PRO A 227 4.23 0.52 -13.05
CA PRO A 227 5.33 1.20 -13.73
C PRO A 227 6.55 1.44 -12.83
N TYR A 228 6.44 1.29 -11.50
CA TYR A 228 7.54 1.63 -10.60
C TYR A 228 8.71 0.67 -10.75
N ILE A 229 8.44 -0.63 -10.81
CA ILE A 229 9.50 -1.63 -11.02
C ILE A 229 10.16 -1.48 -12.40
N MET A 230 9.39 -1.12 -13.43
CA MET A 230 9.91 -0.93 -14.79
C MET A 230 10.98 0.16 -14.82
N ARG A 231 10.77 1.24 -14.06
CA ARG A 231 11.76 2.31 -13.94
C ARG A 231 13.07 1.83 -13.33
N TYR A 232 13.04 0.94 -12.34
CA TYR A 232 14.25 0.33 -11.77
C TYR A 232 15.01 -0.54 -12.78
N LEU A 233 14.29 -1.15 -13.72
CA LEU A 233 14.86 -1.93 -14.83
C LEU A 233 15.30 -1.07 -16.02
N GLY A 234 15.15 0.25 -15.93
CA GLY A 234 15.50 1.19 -16.99
C GLY A 234 14.48 1.27 -18.14
N ILE A 235 13.31 0.65 -18.00
CA ILE A 235 12.25 0.69 -19.00
C ILE A 235 11.38 1.94 -18.80
N GLN A 236 11.04 2.60 -19.90
CA GLN A 236 10.02 3.65 -19.88
C GLN A 236 8.63 3.02 -19.88
N SER A 237 7.80 3.41 -18.92
CA SER A 237 6.47 2.84 -18.83
C SER A 237 5.44 3.80 -18.27
N ILE A 238 4.20 3.59 -18.70
CA ILE A 238 3.01 4.20 -18.11
C ILE A 238 2.09 3.12 -17.56
N MET A 239 1.19 3.51 -16.66
CA MET A 239 0.26 2.58 -16.02
C MET A 239 -0.99 2.38 -16.85
N PHE A 240 -1.57 1.16 -16.83
CA PHE A 240 -2.89 0.92 -17.39
C PHE A 240 -3.94 1.83 -16.73
N PRO A 241 -4.72 2.55 -17.53
CA PRO A 241 -5.78 3.41 -17.02
C PRO A 241 -7.01 2.51 -16.69
N ASP A 242 -7.75 2.82 -15.63
CA ASP A 242 -8.94 2.04 -15.23
C ASP A 242 -10.18 2.42 -16.06
N GLU A 243 -10.11 2.22 -17.39
CA GLU A 243 -11.19 2.56 -18.31
C GLU A 243 -11.45 1.47 -19.35
N ASN A 244 -12.44 1.70 -20.20
CA ASN A 244 -12.73 0.83 -21.33
C ASN A 244 -11.58 0.79 -22.35
N ARG A 245 -11.64 -0.19 -23.25
CA ARG A 245 -10.61 -0.47 -24.27
C ARG A 245 -10.32 0.73 -25.17
N ASP A 246 -11.33 1.52 -25.51
CA ASP A 246 -11.18 2.67 -26.40
C ASP A 246 -10.36 3.77 -25.73
N LYS A 247 -10.60 4.01 -24.44
CA LYS A 247 -9.83 4.97 -23.65
C LYS A 247 -8.39 4.49 -23.43
N VAL A 248 -8.19 3.20 -23.18
CA VAL A 248 -6.85 2.58 -23.12
C VAL A 248 -6.07 2.85 -24.41
N ILE A 249 -6.68 2.59 -25.58
CA ILE A 249 -6.06 2.87 -26.89
C ILE A 249 -5.78 4.37 -27.06
N GLN A 250 -6.73 5.23 -26.70
CA GLN A 250 -6.55 6.68 -26.79
C GLN A 250 -5.35 7.16 -25.96
N ILE A 251 -5.21 6.66 -24.74
CA ILE A 251 -4.11 7.02 -23.83
C ILE A 251 -2.80 6.44 -24.34
N ALA A 252 -2.79 5.18 -24.76
CA ALA A 252 -1.61 4.54 -25.33
C ALA A 252 -1.09 5.30 -26.56
N ARG A 253 -1.98 5.71 -27.47
CA ARG A 253 -1.61 6.56 -28.63
C ARG A 253 -1.11 7.93 -28.21
N ARG A 254 -1.72 8.56 -27.21
CA ARG A 254 -1.30 9.88 -26.70
C ARG A 254 0.11 9.88 -26.13
N TYR A 255 0.51 8.79 -25.50
CA TYR A 255 1.82 8.64 -24.86
C TYR A 255 2.79 7.78 -25.66
N GLU A 256 2.49 7.54 -26.94
CA GLU A 256 3.37 6.82 -27.87
C GLU A 256 3.78 5.43 -27.33
N VAL A 257 2.84 4.73 -26.69
CA VAL A 257 3.09 3.37 -26.17
C VAL A 257 3.27 2.39 -27.31
N ASP A 258 4.38 1.66 -27.29
CA ASP A 258 4.69 0.58 -28.23
C ASP A 258 3.95 -0.71 -27.88
N TYR A 259 3.99 -1.08 -26.60
CA TYR A 259 3.51 -2.37 -26.15
C TYR A 259 2.75 -2.31 -24.83
N LEU A 260 1.76 -3.18 -24.73
CA LEU A 260 0.98 -3.44 -23.53
C LEU A 260 1.48 -4.75 -22.92
N LEU A 261 1.87 -4.72 -21.64
CA LEU A 261 2.27 -5.90 -20.90
C LEU A 261 1.07 -6.48 -20.15
N MET A 262 0.57 -7.63 -20.61
CA MET A 262 -0.58 -8.33 -20.04
C MET A 262 -0.11 -9.48 -19.13
N PRO A 263 -0.88 -9.89 -18.09
CA PRO A 263 -2.18 -9.36 -17.69
C PRO A 263 -2.11 -7.96 -17.09
N PRO A 264 -3.12 -7.10 -17.34
CA PRO A 264 -3.15 -5.73 -16.83
C PRO A 264 -3.85 -5.60 -15.48
N ASN A 265 -4.53 -6.66 -15.03
CA ASN A 265 -5.50 -6.64 -13.93
C ASN A 265 -6.52 -5.51 -14.13
N ARG A 266 -7.19 -5.54 -15.29
CA ARG A 266 -8.20 -4.55 -15.70
C ARG A 266 -9.38 -5.30 -16.29
N PRO A 267 -10.57 -5.25 -15.66
CA PRO A 267 -11.73 -6.01 -16.14
C PRO A 267 -12.07 -5.79 -17.62
N ALA A 268 -11.81 -4.59 -18.14
CA ALA A 268 -12.02 -4.26 -19.55
C ALA A 268 -11.08 -5.02 -20.51
N LEU A 269 -9.89 -5.39 -20.06
CA LEU A 269 -8.83 -5.99 -20.88
C LEU A 269 -8.65 -7.49 -20.61
N ASP A 270 -9.05 -7.98 -19.44
CA ASP A 270 -8.88 -9.40 -19.05
C ASP A 270 -9.49 -10.40 -20.06
N PRO A 271 -10.67 -10.15 -20.67
CA PRO A 271 -11.23 -11.06 -21.68
C PRO A 271 -10.40 -11.18 -22.98
N LEU A 272 -9.48 -10.24 -23.25
CA LEU A 272 -8.55 -10.32 -24.38
C LEU A 272 -7.44 -11.36 -24.13
N LEU A 273 -7.11 -11.63 -22.86
CA LEU A 273 -6.10 -12.60 -22.48
C LEU A 273 -6.65 -14.03 -22.49
N THR A 274 -7.91 -14.21 -22.06
CA THR A 274 -8.58 -15.52 -22.05
C THR A 274 -9.04 -15.95 -23.44
N GLY A 275 -9.07 -15.03 -24.41
CA GLY A 275 -9.58 -15.28 -25.76
C GLY A 275 -11.10 -15.30 -25.86
N GLU A 276 -11.81 -14.95 -24.78
CA GLU A 276 -13.26 -14.79 -24.77
C GLU A 276 -13.72 -13.69 -25.71
N VAL A 277 -12.91 -12.63 -25.86
CA VAL A 277 -13.14 -11.56 -26.82
C VAL A 277 -11.91 -11.35 -27.67
N VAL A 278 -12.12 -11.25 -28.98
CA VAL A 278 -11.08 -10.88 -29.94
C VAL A 278 -11.31 -9.42 -30.36
N ASP A 279 -10.29 -8.59 -30.18
CA ASP A 279 -10.28 -7.21 -30.67
C ASP A 279 -9.07 -7.03 -31.59
N PRO A 280 -9.27 -6.79 -32.90
CA PRO A 280 -8.16 -6.72 -33.87
C PRO A 280 -7.18 -5.58 -33.59
N ARG A 281 -7.57 -4.61 -32.75
CA ARG A 281 -6.70 -3.51 -32.31
C ARG A 281 -5.69 -3.95 -31.26
N TYR A 282 -5.81 -5.13 -30.68
CA TYR A 282 -4.88 -5.69 -29.71
C TYR A 282 -4.20 -6.91 -30.32
N VAL A 283 -2.99 -6.72 -30.85
CA VAL A 283 -2.25 -7.77 -31.56
C VAL A 283 -1.20 -8.36 -30.63
N ARG A 284 -1.32 -9.64 -30.29
CA ARG A 284 -0.31 -10.37 -29.52
C ARG A 284 0.98 -10.48 -30.34
N VAL A 285 2.11 -10.04 -29.79
CA VAL A 285 3.41 -10.00 -30.50
C VAL A 285 4.47 -10.89 -29.89
N ALA A 286 4.46 -11.09 -28.57
CA ALA A 286 5.42 -11.95 -27.89
C ALA A 286 4.84 -12.52 -26.60
N THR A 287 5.37 -13.67 -26.19
CA THR A 287 5.06 -14.30 -24.90
C THR A 287 6.36 -14.44 -24.14
N VAL A 288 6.33 -14.18 -22.84
CA VAL A 288 7.51 -14.30 -21.99
C VAL A 288 7.63 -15.74 -21.47
N PRO A 289 8.64 -16.52 -21.88
CA PRO A 289 8.75 -17.93 -21.50
C PRO A 289 8.83 -18.12 -19.98
N GLY A 290 8.12 -19.13 -19.47
CA GLY A 290 8.11 -19.46 -18.04
C GLY A 290 7.33 -18.47 -17.18
N THR A 291 6.49 -17.62 -17.79
CA THR A 291 5.61 -16.66 -17.10
C THR A 291 4.22 -16.66 -17.76
N ASN A 292 3.26 -15.95 -17.18
CA ASN A 292 1.99 -15.64 -17.83
C ASN A 292 2.00 -14.29 -18.56
N LEU A 293 3.17 -13.64 -18.72
CA LEU A 293 3.26 -12.34 -19.37
C LEU A 293 3.21 -12.45 -20.89
N VAL A 294 2.47 -11.52 -21.48
CA VAL A 294 2.29 -11.43 -22.93
C VAL A 294 2.39 -9.96 -23.36
N PHE A 295 3.15 -9.70 -24.41
CA PHE A 295 3.21 -8.39 -25.06
C PHE A 295 2.15 -8.30 -26.15
N TYR A 296 1.41 -7.20 -26.11
CA TYR A 296 0.46 -6.80 -27.16
C TYR A 296 0.89 -5.48 -27.77
N LYS A 297 0.75 -5.36 -29.08
CA LYS A 297 0.86 -4.09 -29.81
C LYS A 297 -0.54 -3.55 -30.09
N ILE A 298 -0.70 -2.23 -30.07
CA ILE A 298 -1.91 -1.60 -30.58
C ILE A 298 -1.87 -1.56 -32.11
N GLY A 299 -2.86 -2.17 -32.74
CA GLY A 299 -3.11 -2.10 -34.17
C GLY A 299 -3.56 -0.69 -34.60
N ASN A 300 -3.33 -0.39 -35.88
CA ASN A 300 -3.80 0.85 -36.50
C ASN A 300 -5.33 0.88 -36.58
#